data_AF-A0A817FBR1-F1
#
_entry.id   AF-A0A817FBR1-F1
#
_cell.length_a   1.000
_cell.length_b   1.000
_cell.length_c   1.000
_cell.angle_alpha   90.00
_cell.angle_beta   90.00
_cell.angle_gamma   90.00
#
_symmetry.space_group_name_H-M   'P 1'
#
loop_
_entity.id
_entity.type
_entity.pdbx_description
1 polymer ?
#
loop_
_entity_poly.entity_id
_entity_poly.type
_entity_poly.pdbx_seq_one_letter_code
_entity_poly.pdbx_strand_id
1 'polypeptide(L)'
;MDPSIVKLRAVRKALRSLDLAGLLVPNGDAHQSEYLAERDKRREWISGFTGSNGISLILNKPESAHLSTDGQYIFQAGKELNPDLWTLHKDEASQIGEFITKTLNPGSRIGVDPFHISNSQYQRLEMELHAEKFRLIPLERNVIDEVWGESQPLMLNQPILFTW
;
A
#
# COMPACT_ATOMS: atom_id res chain seq x y z
N MET A 1 -11.13 8.31 18.75
CA MET A 1 -10.34 8.78 17.58
C MET A 1 -10.06 7.56 16.74
N ASP A 2 -10.38 7.59 15.44
CA ASP A 2 -10.10 6.45 14.54
C ASP A 2 -8.58 6.14 14.57
N PRO A 3 -8.17 4.91 14.96
CA PRO A 3 -6.77 4.50 15.00
C PRO A 3 -6.02 4.74 13.68
N SER A 4 -6.73 4.70 12.55
CA SER A 4 -6.18 4.93 11.20
C SER A 4 -5.62 6.34 11.03
N ILE A 5 -6.16 7.34 11.75
CA ILE A 5 -5.65 8.73 11.73
C ILE A 5 -4.21 8.78 12.25
N VAL A 6 -3.94 8.09 13.37
CA VAL A 6 -2.63 8.08 14.00
C VAL A 6 -1.62 7.35 13.11
N LYS A 7 -2.03 6.20 12.55
CA LYS A 7 -1.21 5.42 11.61
C LYS A 7 -0.84 6.23 10.37
N LEU A 8 -1.82 6.84 9.69
CA LEU A 8 -1.59 7.66 8.50
C LEU A 8 -0.70 8.88 8.81
N ARG A 9 -0.87 9.52 9.97
CA ARG A 9 -0.01 10.64 10.37
C ARG A 9 1.44 10.20 10.56
N ALA A 10 1.66 9.04 11.14
CA ALA A 10 3.00 8.48 11.34
C ALA A 10 3.65 8.05 10.01
N VAL A 11 2.90 7.38 9.12
CA VAL A 11 3.37 7.07 7.74
C VAL A 11 3.77 8.35 7.01
N ARG A 12 2.92 9.38 6.99
CA ARG A 12 3.25 10.66 6.34
C ARG A 12 4.49 11.32 6.93
N LYS A 13 4.76 11.17 8.23
CA LYS A 13 6.01 11.65 8.85
C LYS A 13 7.22 10.93 8.27
N ALA A 14 7.16 9.61 8.12
CA ALA A 14 8.21 8.82 7.49
C ALA A 14 8.42 9.19 6.00
N LEU A 15 7.34 9.46 5.26
CA LEU A 15 7.46 9.90 3.86
C LEU A 15 8.21 11.24 3.73
N ARG A 16 7.98 12.19 4.64
CA ARG A 16 8.75 13.45 4.67
C ARG A 16 10.23 13.25 4.91
N SER A 17 10.61 12.36 5.83
CA SER A 17 12.03 12.07 6.10
C SER A 17 12.73 11.39 4.93
N LEU A 18 11.99 10.67 4.09
CA LEU A 18 12.53 9.98 2.91
C LEU A 18 12.44 10.80 1.62
N ASP A 19 11.91 12.03 1.68
CA ASP A 19 11.62 12.87 0.50
C ASP A 19 10.74 12.12 -0.54
N LEU A 20 9.68 11.48 -0.02
CA LEU A 20 8.68 10.80 -0.82
C LEU A 20 7.37 11.62 -0.84
N ALA A 21 6.79 11.73 -2.03
CA ALA A 21 5.50 12.37 -2.24
C ALA A 21 4.33 11.41 -1.93
N GLY A 22 4.57 10.11 -2.07
CA GLY A 22 3.60 9.07 -1.72
C GLY A 22 4.25 7.70 -1.50
N LEU A 23 3.45 6.79 -0.97
CA LEU A 23 3.81 5.38 -0.74
C LEU A 23 2.70 4.50 -1.28
N LEU A 24 3.09 3.52 -2.09
CA LEU A 24 2.24 2.42 -2.51
C LEU A 24 2.37 1.27 -1.51
N VAL A 25 1.22 0.72 -1.10
CA VAL A 25 1.08 -0.44 -0.22
C VAL A 25 0.21 -1.46 -0.95
N PRO A 26 0.83 -2.38 -1.72
CA PRO A 26 0.10 -3.46 -2.38
C PRO A 26 -0.39 -4.51 -1.38
N ASN A 27 -1.21 -5.44 -1.86
CA ASN A 27 -1.64 -6.62 -1.12
C ASN A 27 -0.85 -7.84 -1.59
N GLY A 28 0.22 -8.18 -0.87
CA GLY A 28 1.09 -9.30 -1.20
C GLY A 28 2.15 -9.50 -0.12
N ASP A 29 2.80 -10.66 -0.11
CA ASP A 29 4.02 -10.95 0.63
C ASP A 29 5.19 -11.18 -0.35
N ALA A 30 6.38 -11.46 0.18
CA ALA A 30 7.59 -11.75 -0.58
C ALA A 30 7.49 -12.97 -1.53
N HIS A 31 6.45 -13.79 -1.38
CA HIS A 31 6.29 -15.06 -2.09
C HIS A 31 5.04 -15.09 -2.98
N GLN A 32 4.31 -13.97 -3.07
CA GLN A 32 3.02 -13.89 -3.77
C GLN A 32 2.04 -14.97 -3.30
N SER A 33 2.00 -15.19 -1.98
CA SER A 33 1.07 -16.15 -1.36
C SER A 33 -0.38 -15.72 -1.60
N GLU A 34 -1.26 -16.70 -1.83
CA GLU A 34 -2.70 -16.45 -1.97
C GLU A 34 -3.33 -15.93 -0.67
N TYR A 35 -2.89 -16.46 0.47
CA TYR A 35 -3.33 -16.04 1.79
C TYR A 35 -2.15 -15.47 2.57
N LEU A 36 -2.29 -14.22 3.00
CA LEU A 36 -1.24 -13.53 3.74
C LEU A 36 -1.24 -13.92 5.21
N ALA A 37 -0.06 -14.11 5.78
CA ALA A 37 0.11 -14.17 7.22
C ALA A 37 -0.25 -12.82 7.86
N GLU A 38 -0.64 -12.82 9.13
CA GLU A 38 -1.06 -11.60 9.84
C GLU A 38 -0.02 -10.48 9.83
N ARG A 39 1.28 -10.83 9.82
CA ARG A 39 2.38 -9.86 9.67
C ARG A 39 2.32 -9.12 8.33
N ASP A 40 1.93 -9.82 7.26
CA ASP A 40 2.03 -9.32 5.90
C ASP A 40 0.79 -8.55 5.44
N LYS A 41 -0.26 -8.54 6.27
CA LYS A 41 -1.49 -7.75 6.10
C LYS A 41 -1.30 -6.24 6.33
N ARG A 42 -0.24 -5.67 5.77
CA ARG A 42 0.15 -4.25 5.91
C ARG A 42 -0.93 -3.30 5.38
N ARG A 43 -1.50 -3.63 4.23
CA ARG A 43 -2.57 -2.83 3.63
C ARG A 43 -3.82 -2.83 4.50
N GLU A 44 -4.25 -4.00 4.96
CA GLU A 44 -5.36 -4.14 5.93
C GLU A 44 -5.06 -3.37 7.21
N TRP A 45 -3.85 -3.48 7.75
CA TRP A 45 -3.47 -2.77 8.97
C TRP A 45 -3.55 -1.25 8.83
N ILE A 46 -3.14 -0.68 7.68
CA ILE A 46 -3.14 0.77 7.48
C ILE A 46 -4.52 1.32 7.09
N SER A 47 -5.32 0.57 6.33
CA SER A 47 -6.60 1.04 5.77
C SER A 47 -7.85 0.48 6.44
N GLY A 48 -7.76 -0.67 7.10
CA GLY A 48 -8.89 -1.44 7.61
C GLY A 48 -9.56 -2.33 6.55
N PHE A 49 -9.14 -2.27 5.28
CA PHE A 49 -9.75 -3.04 4.20
C PHE A 49 -9.15 -4.44 4.04
N THR A 50 -10.01 -5.45 4.13
CA THR A 50 -9.67 -6.88 4.26
C THR A 50 -9.79 -7.68 2.95
N GLY A 51 -10.24 -7.07 1.85
CA GLY A 51 -10.41 -7.78 0.57
C GLY A 51 -9.08 -8.33 0.00
N SER A 52 -9.07 -9.45 -0.73
CA SER A 52 -7.78 -10.05 -1.15
C SER A 52 -7.05 -9.32 -2.27
N ASN A 53 -7.66 -8.29 -2.85
CA ASN A 53 -7.11 -7.54 -3.98
C ASN A 53 -7.18 -6.04 -3.71
N GLY A 54 -6.25 -5.29 -4.30
CA GLY A 54 -6.22 -3.83 -4.24
C GLY A 54 -4.90 -3.28 -3.72
N ILE A 55 -4.60 -2.06 -4.13
CA ILE A 55 -3.40 -1.30 -3.79
C ILE A 55 -3.77 0.02 -3.11
N SER A 56 -3.11 0.32 -2.02
CA SER A 56 -3.28 1.60 -1.31
C SER A 56 -2.19 2.58 -1.70
N LEU A 57 -2.55 3.85 -1.88
CA LEU A 57 -1.65 4.98 -2.09
C LEU A 57 -1.84 5.98 -0.94
N ILE A 58 -0.78 6.22 -0.19
CA ILE A 58 -0.76 7.20 0.89
C ILE A 58 0.09 8.38 0.41
N LEU A 59 -0.52 9.54 0.22
CA LEU A 59 0.20 10.75 -0.13
C LEU A 59 0.72 11.45 1.13
N ASN A 60 1.84 12.16 0.98
CA ASN A 60 2.45 12.96 2.03
C ASN A 60 1.58 14.18 2.44
N LYS A 61 0.60 14.55 1.61
CA LYS A 61 -0.38 15.60 1.92
C LYS A 61 -1.40 15.12 2.98
N PRO A 62 -1.93 16.02 3.83
CA PRO A 62 -3.01 15.69 4.76
C PRO A 62 -4.23 15.08 4.04
N GLU A 63 -4.93 14.17 4.70
CA GLU A 63 -6.24 13.63 4.25
C GLU A 63 -6.26 13.04 2.82
N SER A 64 -5.08 12.67 2.32
CA SER A 64 -4.89 12.13 0.97
C SER A 64 -4.42 10.67 1.07
N ALA A 65 -5.35 9.76 1.32
CA ALA A 65 -5.12 8.33 1.20
C ALA A 65 -6.16 7.72 0.26
N HIS A 66 -5.72 6.77 -0.55
CA HIS A 66 -6.46 6.25 -1.67
C HIS A 66 -6.34 4.74 -1.71
N LEU A 67 -7.43 4.05 -2.02
CA LEU A 67 -7.43 2.62 -2.23
C LEU A 67 -8.03 2.33 -3.59
N SER A 68 -7.33 1.56 -4.42
CA SER A 68 -7.91 1.00 -5.63
C SER A 68 -8.08 -0.50 -5.48
N THR A 69 -9.19 -1.04 -5.96
CA THR A 69 -9.48 -2.48 -5.97
C THR A 69 -10.39 -2.82 -7.15
N ASP A 70 -10.50 -4.09 -7.50
CA ASP A 70 -11.41 -4.56 -8.54
C ASP A 70 -12.89 -4.55 -8.12
N GLY A 71 -13.77 -4.82 -9.09
CA GLY A 71 -15.23 -4.80 -8.95
C GLY A 71 -15.80 -5.70 -7.85
N GLN A 72 -15.13 -6.81 -7.50
CA GLN A 72 -15.60 -7.77 -6.50
C GLN A 72 -15.62 -7.13 -5.10
N TYR A 73 -14.70 -6.21 -4.84
CA TYR A 73 -14.48 -5.65 -3.51
C TYR A 73 -14.99 -4.23 -3.30
N ILE A 74 -15.52 -3.55 -4.33
CA ILE A 74 -15.97 -2.15 -4.22
C ILE A 74 -16.99 -1.95 -3.09
N PHE A 75 -17.96 -2.85 -2.97
CA PHE A 75 -18.98 -2.76 -1.92
C PHE A 75 -18.40 -3.02 -0.52
N GLN A 76 -17.47 -3.97 -0.41
CA GLN A 76 -16.78 -4.26 0.85
C GLN A 76 -15.91 -3.09 1.28
N ALA A 77 -15.09 -2.56 0.36
CA ALA A 77 -14.24 -1.41 0.60
C ALA A 77 -15.04 -0.18 1.04
N GLY A 78 -16.22 0.06 0.44
CA GLY A 78 -17.10 1.16 0.85
C GLY A 78 -17.69 1.02 2.26
N LYS A 79 -17.69 -0.19 2.84
CA LYS A 79 -18.11 -0.44 4.23
C LYS A 79 -16.97 -0.41 5.24
N GLU A 80 -15.79 -0.88 4.82
CA GLU A 80 -14.64 -1.05 5.72
C GLU A 80 -13.77 0.21 5.81
N LEU A 81 -13.67 0.98 4.73
CA LEU A 81 -12.86 2.19 4.70
C LEU A 81 -13.56 3.34 5.42
N ASN A 82 -12.81 4.10 6.22
CA ASN A 82 -13.29 5.37 6.72
C ASN A 82 -13.31 6.40 5.56
N PRO A 83 -14.50 6.89 5.14
CA PRO A 83 -14.63 7.82 4.01
C PRO A 83 -14.02 9.20 4.26
N ASP A 84 -13.80 9.59 5.52
CA ASP A 84 -13.12 10.84 5.86
C ASP A 84 -11.60 10.76 5.64
N LEU A 85 -11.05 9.55 5.52
CA LEU A 85 -9.61 9.31 5.41
C LEU A 85 -9.19 8.70 4.09
N TRP A 86 -10.06 7.88 3.48
CA TRP A 86 -9.76 7.07 2.31
C TRP A 86 -10.72 7.37 1.17
N THR A 87 -10.15 7.63 -0.01
CA THR A 87 -10.91 7.68 -1.26
C THR A 87 -10.80 6.34 -1.98
N LEU A 88 -11.94 5.72 -2.26
CA LEU A 88 -12.02 4.47 -3.02
C LEU A 88 -12.06 4.74 -4.53
N HIS A 89 -11.16 4.12 -5.27
CA HIS A 89 -11.09 4.10 -6.72
C HIS A 89 -11.59 2.75 -7.25
N LYS A 90 -12.29 2.79 -8.38
CA LYS A 90 -12.98 1.63 -8.95
C LYS A 90 -12.24 1.10 -10.19
N ASP A 91 -10.93 0.81 -10.11
CA ASP A 91 -10.17 -0.05 -11.05
C ASP A 91 -8.67 -0.19 -10.68
N GLU A 92 -8.15 -1.41 -10.57
CA GLU A 92 -6.95 -1.79 -9.80
C GLU A 92 -5.69 -0.91 -9.99
N ALA A 93 -5.18 -0.77 -11.22
CA ALA A 93 -3.79 -0.35 -11.42
C ALA A 93 -3.62 0.83 -12.37
N SER A 94 -4.38 0.93 -13.47
CA SER A 94 -4.29 2.12 -14.36
C SER A 94 -4.72 3.38 -13.61
N GLN A 95 -5.76 3.28 -12.79
CA GLN A 95 -6.28 4.47 -12.11
C GLN A 95 -5.32 5.00 -11.05
N ILE A 96 -4.52 4.15 -10.38
CA ILE A 96 -3.61 4.66 -9.35
C ILE A 96 -2.43 5.42 -9.98
N GLY A 97 -1.85 4.90 -11.07
CA GLY A 97 -0.79 5.57 -11.82
C GLY A 97 -1.28 6.89 -12.41
N GLU A 98 -2.41 6.85 -13.12
CA GLU A 98 -3.05 8.05 -13.68
C GLU A 98 -3.45 9.07 -12.61
N PHE A 99 -3.96 8.61 -11.47
CA PHE A 99 -4.30 9.49 -10.35
C PHE A 99 -3.05 10.19 -9.79
N ILE A 100 -1.94 9.47 -9.63
CA ILE A 100 -0.66 10.03 -9.19
C ILE A 100 -0.22 11.15 -10.13
N THR A 101 -0.21 10.88 -11.44
CA THR A 101 0.31 11.84 -12.44
C THR A 101 -0.57 13.07 -12.59
N LYS A 102 -1.89 12.94 -12.38
CA LYS A 102 -2.84 14.07 -12.37
C LYS A 102 -2.82 14.90 -11.08
N THR A 103 -2.43 14.29 -9.95
CA THR A 103 -2.57 14.92 -8.62
C THR A 103 -1.27 15.53 -8.10
N LEU A 104 -0.13 14.99 -8.53
CA LEU A 104 1.19 15.40 -8.09
C LEU A 104 1.96 16.08 -9.21
N ASN A 105 3.05 16.75 -8.85
CA ASN A 105 3.89 17.44 -9.83
C ASN A 105 4.93 16.46 -10.43
N PRO A 106 5.26 16.60 -11.72
CA PRO A 106 6.40 15.92 -12.33
C PRO A 106 7.67 16.01 -11.46
N GLY A 107 8.45 14.93 -11.41
CA GLY A 107 9.63 14.80 -10.56
C GLY A 107 9.36 14.21 -9.17
N SER A 108 8.08 14.07 -8.78
CA SER A 108 7.70 13.45 -7.50
C SER A 108 8.16 12.00 -7.41
N ARG A 109 8.53 11.59 -6.19
CA ARG A 109 9.04 10.25 -5.85
C ARG A 109 7.96 9.46 -5.13
N ILE A 110 7.61 8.28 -5.64
CA ILE A 110 6.62 7.38 -5.07
C ILE A 110 7.35 6.14 -4.55
N GLY A 111 7.28 5.88 -3.25
CA GLY A 111 7.90 4.70 -2.66
C GLY A 111 7.05 3.46 -2.83
N VAL A 112 7.69 2.30 -2.95
CA VAL A 112 7.04 0.98 -2.85
C VAL A 112 8.04 -0.01 -2.26
N ASP A 113 7.56 -0.99 -1.50
CA ASP A 113 8.38 -2.11 -1.08
C ASP A 113 8.51 -3.12 -2.23
N PRO A 114 9.73 -3.38 -2.76
CA PRO A 114 9.93 -4.25 -3.91
C PRO A 114 9.63 -5.72 -3.62
N PHE A 115 9.60 -6.15 -2.35
CA PHE A 115 9.25 -7.52 -1.99
C PHE A 115 7.74 -7.74 -1.95
N HIS A 116 6.92 -6.69 -1.86
CA HIS A 116 5.47 -6.81 -1.64
C HIS A 116 4.64 -6.39 -2.85
N ILE A 117 5.30 -6.19 -4.00
CA ILE A 117 4.68 -5.88 -5.28
C ILE A 117 5.06 -6.96 -6.30
N SER A 118 4.11 -7.39 -7.14
CA SER A 118 4.45 -8.31 -8.22
C SER A 118 5.29 -7.62 -9.29
N ASN A 119 6.17 -8.36 -9.97
CA ASN A 119 7.01 -7.78 -11.02
C ASN A 119 6.18 -7.14 -12.15
N SER A 120 5.06 -7.77 -12.54
CA SER A 120 4.17 -7.22 -13.56
C SER A 120 3.52 -5.91 -13.13
N GLN A 121 3.07 -5.81 -11.87
CA GLN A 121 2.49 -4.58 -11.32
C GLN A 121 3.54 -3.48 -11.19
N TYR A 122 4.75 -3.80 -10.74
CA TYR A 122 5.86 -2.84 -10.65
C TYR A 122 6.24 -2.28 -12.03
N GLN A 123 6.50 -3.15 -13.02
CA GLN A 123 6.90 -2.73 -14.37
C GLN A 123 5.85 -1.82 -15.01
N ARG A 124 4.58 -2.17 -14.87
CA ARG A 124 3.48 -1.35 -15.37
C ARG A 124 3.47 0.04 -14.74
N LEU A 125 3.49 0.12 -13.41
CA LEU A 125 3.48 1.40 -12.69
C LEU A 125 4.73 2.22 -12.98
N GLU A 126 5.90 1.59 -13.07
CA GLU A 126 7.15 2.24 -13.41
C GLU A 126 7.08 2.87 -14.81
N MET A 127 6.58 2.14 -15.81
CA MET A 127 6.39 2.67 -17.15
C MET A 127 5.41 3.85 -17.19
N GLU A 128 4.23 3.71 -16.57
CA GLU A 128 3.20 4.75 -16.52
C GLU A 128 3.71 6.02 -15.82
N LEU A 129 4.37 5.87 -14.67
CA LEU A 129 4.93 7.00 -13.92
C LEU A 129 6.12 7.65 -14.64
N HIS A 130 7.02 6.84 -15.22
CA HIS A 130 8.19 7.36 -15.92
C HIS A 130 7.81 8.18 -17.17
N ALA A 131 6.76 7.77 -17.90
CA ALA A 131 6.25 8.50 -19.06
C ALA A 131 5.86 9.95 -18.70
N GLU A 132 5.34 10.16 -17.49
CA GLU A 132 4.93 11.47 -16.96
C GLU A 132 6.01 12.14 -16.09
N LYS A 133 7.27 11.66 -16.15
CA LYS A 133 8.44 12.16 -15.41
C LYS A 133 8.37 11.99 -13.89
N PHE A 134 7.69 10.96 -13.41
CA PHE A 134 7.71 10.54 -12.00
C PHE A 134 8.75 9.43 -11.78
N ARG A 135 9.08 9.15 -10.51
CA ARG A 135 9.97 8.05 -10.15
C ARG A 135 9.30 7.12 -9.16
N LEU A 136 9.20 5.84 -9.52
CA LEU A 136 8.89 4.76 -8.59
C LEU A 136 10.19 4.34 -7.90
N ILE A 137 10.22 4.42 -6.57
CA ILE A 137 11.42 4.20 -5.76
C ILE A 137 11.24 2.89 -4.98
N PRO A 138 12.01 1.85 -5.29
CA PRO A 138 12.05 0.66 -4.45
C PRO A 138 12.71 1.01 -3.11
N LEU A 139 12.01 0.73 -2.01
CA LEU A 139 12.48 1.02 -0.67
C LEU A 139 13.20 -0.19 -0.07
N GLU A 140 14.34 0.04 0.57
CA GLU A 140 15.08 -1.02 1.28
C GLU A 140 14.36 -1.50 2.54
N ARG A 141 13.53 -0.64 3.14
CA ARG A 141 12.74 -0.93 4.34
C ARG A 141 11.28 -0.61 4.10
N ASN A 142 10.41 -1.45 4.63
CA ASN A 142 8.98 -1.22 4.57
C ASN A 142 8.57 -0.13 5.56
N VAL A 143 8.08 1.00 5.04
CA VAL A 143 7.61 2.13 5.88
C VAL A 143 6.43 1.73 6.77
N ILE A 144 5.58 0.79 6.34
CA ILE A 144 4.48 0.31 7.19
C ILE A 144 5.04 -0.47 8.38
N ASP A 145 6.06 -1.31 8.20
CA ASP A 145 6.67 -2.06 9.30
C ASP A 145 7.32 -1.13 10.33
N GLU A 146 8.02 -0.09 9.86
CA GLU A 146 8.64 0.91 10.74
C GLU A 146 7.59 1.65 11.59
N VAL A 147 6.39 1.89 11.05
CA VAL A 147 5.31 2.58 11.75
C VAL A 147 4.48 1.61 12.62
N TRP A 148 4.30 0.37 12.18
CA TRP A 148 3.59 -0.67 12.93
C TRP A 148 4.39 -1.07 14.18
N GLY A 149 5.72 -1.13 14.04
CA GLY A 149 6.65 -1.32 15.15
C GLY A 149 6.41 -2.62 15.90
N GLU A 150 6.54 -2.58 17.24
CA GLU A 150 6.46 -3.77 18.10
C GLU A 150 5.08 -4.44 18.12
N SER A 151 4.03 -3.75 17.67
CA SER A 151 2.68 -4.32 17.57
C SER A 151 2.50 -5.20 16.32
N GLN A 152 3.51 -5.32 15.46
CA GLN A 152 3.45 -6.20 14.31
C GLN A 152 3.49 -7.68 14.75
N PRO A 153 2.57 -8.54 14.28
CA PRO A 153 2.57 -9.96 14.60
C PRO A 153 3.92 -10.63 14.31
N LEU A 154 4.32 -11.60 15.14
CA LEU A 154 5.55 -12.38 14.92
C LEU A 154 5.46 -13.29 13.69
N MET A 155 6.61 -13.80 13.23
CA MET A 155 6.63 -14.62 12.03
C MET A 155 6.04 -15.96 12.42
N LEU A 156 5.26 -16.55 11.51
CA LEU A 156 4.79 -17.90 11.72
C LEU A 156 6.01 -18.82 11.84
N ASN A 157 6.09 -19.53 12.97
CA ASN A 157 7.20 -20.43 13.29
C ASN A 157 6.65 -21.82 13.67
N GLN A 158 5.62 -22.26 12.96
CA GLN A 158 5.05 -23.60 13.18
C GLN A 158 6.05 -24.66 12.71
N PRO A 159 6.23 -25.76 13.46
CA PRO A 159 7.13 -26.83 13.05
C PRO A 159 6.62 -27.50 11.77
N ILE A 160 7.53 -27.83 10.86
CA ILE A 160 7.22 -28.65 9.70
C ILE A 160 6.92 -30.06 10.19
N LEU A 161 5.70 -30.55 9.95
CA LEU A 161 5.29 -31.89 10.33
C LEU A 161 5.68 -32.89 9.23
N PHE A 162 6.44 -33.91 9.60
CA PHE A 162 6.72 -35.05 8.74
C PHE A 162 5.78 -36.19 9.13
N THR A 163 4.81 -36.50 8.27
CA THR A 163 4.01 -37.73 8.37
C THR A 163 4.56 -38.72 7.35
N TRP A 164 5.12 -39.83 7.82
CA TRP A 164 5.56 -40.95 7.00
C TRP A 164 4.44 -41.97 6.85
#